data_AF-A0A0Q5LDF4-F1
#
_entry.id   AF-A0A0Q5LDF4-F1
#
_cell.length_a   1.000
_cell.length_b   1.000
_cell.length_c   1.000
_cell.angle_alpha   90.00
_cell.angle_beta   90.00
_cell.angle_gamma   90.00
#
_symmetry.space_group_name_H-M   'P 1'
#
loop_
_entity.id
_entity.type
_entity.pdbx_description
1 polymer ?
#
loop_
_entity_poly.entity_id
_entity_poly.type
_entity_poly.pdbx_seq_one_letter_code
_entity_poly.pdbx_strand_id
1 'polypeptide(L)'
;MQTATFLRTSCAVLALGALAACSSTPPPVDQLAVSRSTVNRVGAEANVVANAPVELQRARDKVAMAEKAMNDKNYDIARRYAAEAEADARVAETKADAANNANTLQQVQTSIRGLQTEIDRRAPVVAPVPPAPGAMAAPGAMPAPAAPMAPPAPPAPPAPMAAPMAPAAPMAPVR
;
A
#
# COMPACT_ATOMS: atom_id res chain seq x y z
N MET A 1 -21.24 -58.99 -13.52
CA MET A 1 -21.15 -58.23 -12.25
C MET A 1 -19.78 -57.60 -11.99
N GLN A 2 -18.66 -58.12 -12.53
CA GLN A 2 -17.31 -57.51 -12.38
C GLN A 2 -17.13 -56.15 -13.07
N THR A 3 -17.81 -55.89 -14.19
CA THR A 3 -17.67 -54.65 -14.97
C THR A 3 -18.14 -53.41 -14.22
N ALA A 4 -19.12 -53.53 -13.32
CA ALA A 4 -19.64 -52.42 -12.51
C ALA A 4 -18.70 -52.02 -11.36
N THR A 5 -17.89 -52.96 -10.85
CA THR A 5 -16.93 -52.72 -9.77
C THR A 5 -15.70 -51.99 -10.29
N PHE A 6 -15.20 -52.35 -11.49
CA PHE A 6 -14.07 -51.68 -12.14
C PHE A 6 -14.36 -50.21 -12.51
N LEU A 7 -15.60 -49.91 -12.92
CA LEU A 7 -16.01 -48.55 -13.26
C LEU A 7 -16.06 -47.63 -12.03
N ARG A 8 -16.50 -48.16 -10.88
CA ARG A 8 -16.54 -47.44 -9.60
C ARG A 8 -15.14 -47.16 -9.04
N THR A 9 -14.22 -48.11 -9.15
CA THR A 9 -12.83 -47.90 -8.70
C THR A 9 -12.08 -46.90 -9.58
N SER A 10 -12.35 -46.87 -10.89
CA SER A 10 -11.71 -45.92 -11.82
C SER A 10 -12.12 -44.46 -11.55
N CYS A 11 -13.40 -44.23 -11.22
CA CYS A 11 -13.92 -42.90 -10.88
C CYS A 11 -13.33 -42.37 -9.55
N ALA A 12 -13.13 -43.25 -8.56
CA ALA A 12 -12.52 -42.89 -7.28
C ALA A 12 -11.03 -42.50 -7.42
N VAL A 13 -10.28 -43.17 -8.30
CA VAL A 13 -8.85 -42.84 -8.54
C VAL A 13 -8.70 -41.52 -9.30
N LEU A 14 -9.60 -41.21 -10.25
CA LEU A 14 -9.62 -39.91 -10.93
C LEU A 14 -9.98 -38.75 -9.98
N ALA A 15 -10.90 -38.97 -9.04
CA ALA A 15 -11.25 -37.96 -8.03
C ALA A 15 -10.08 -37.68 -7.07
N LEU A 16 -9.30 -38.69 -6.69
CA LEU A 16 -8.10 -38.52 -5.85
C LEU A 16 -6.92 -37.89 -6.61
N GLY A 17 -6.78 -38.14 -7.91
CA GLY A 17 -5.76 -37.54 -8.76
C GLY A 17 -5.98 -36.05 -9.06
N ALA A 18 -7.25 -35.62 -9.13
CA ALA A 18 -7.60 -34.21 -9.36
C ALA A 18 -7.13 -33.28 -8.22
N LEU A 19 -6.98 -33.78 -6.98
CA LEU A 19 -6.45 -32.99 -5.87
C LEU A 19 -4.92 -32.79 -5.96
N ALA A 20 -4.18 -33.69 -6.61
CA ALA A 20 -2.72 -33.57 -6.77
C ALA A 20 -2.32 -32.61 -7.90
N ALA A 21 -3.21 -32.39 -8.87
CA ALA A 21 -2.98 -31.44 -9.97
C ALA A 21 -3.01 -29.96 -9.51
N CYS A 22 -3.67 -29.65 -8.39
CA CYS A 22 -3.65 -28.30 -7.80
C CYS A 22 -2.32 -27.94 -7.10
N SER A 23 -1.33 -28.84 -7.05
CA SER A 23 -0.01 -28.57 -6.46
C SER A 23 1.12 -28.46 -7.49
N SER A 24 0.84 -28.62 -8.78
CA SER A 24 1.84 -28.29 -9.80
C SER A 24 1.85 -26.79 -9.99
N THR A 25 2.78 -26.11 -9.34
CA THR A 25 2.92 -24.65 -9.39
C THR A 25 3.73 -24.27 -10.63
N PRO A 26 3.08 -23.84 -11.73
CA PRO A 26 3.82 -23.36 -12.89
C PRO A 26 4.67 -22.14 -12.50
N PRO A 27 5.77 -21.89 -13.24
CA PRO A 27 6.62 -20.72 -13.03
C PRO A 27 5.80 -19.41 -13.07
N PRO A 28 5.87 -18.54 -12.05
CA PRO A 28 5.08 -17.30 -11.96
C PRO A 28 5.70 -16.16 -12.78
N VAL A 29 5.98 -16.40 -14.07
CA VAL A 29 6.63 -15.40 -14.95
C VAL A 29 5.79 -14.15 -15.15
N ASP A 30 4.49 -14.31 -15.39
CA ASP A 30 3.58 -13.19 -15.64
C ASP A 30 3.44 -12.31 -14.39
N GLN A 31 3.28 -12.94 -13.23
CA GLN A 31 3.17 -12.24 -11.96
C GLN A 31 4.45 -11.47 -11.64
N LEU A 32 5.62 -12.09 -11.81
CA LEU A 32 6.91 -11.42 -11.62
C LEU A 32 7.05 -10.20 -12.56
N ALA A 33 6.61 -10.32 -13.82
CA ALA A 33 6.63 -9.21 -14.77
C ALA A 33 5.69 -8.06 -14.35
N VAL A 34 4.50 -8.38 -13.86
CA VAL A 34 3.56 -7.40 -13.29
C VAL A 34 4.17 -6.70 -12.08
N SER A 35 4.79 -7.44 -11.16
CA SER A 35 5.43 -6.85 -9.98
C SER A 35 6.58 -5.93 -10.37
N ARG A 36 7.46 -6.37 -11.27
CA ARG A 36 8.59 -5.58 -11.76
C ARG A 36 8.12 -4.29 -12.45
N SER A 37 7.11 -4.38 -13.32
CA SER A 37 6.55 -3.21 -13.98
C SER A 37 5.89 -2.23 -12.99
N THR A 38 5.21 -2.75 -11.96
CA THR A 38 4.61 -1.93 -10.90
C THR A 38 5.69 -1.18 -10.11
N VAL A 39 6.72 -1.87 -9.64
CA VAL A 39 7.84 -1.24 -8.90
C VAL A 39 8.57 -0.20 -9.76
N ASN A 40 8.76 -0.48 -11.04
CA ASN A 40 9.39 0.46 -11.97
C ASN A 40 8.52 1.70 -12.22
N ARG A 41 7.21 1.52 -12.43
CA ARG A 41 6.25 2.63 -12.60
C ARG A 41 6.28 3.53 -11.36
N VAL A 42 6.04 2.95 -10.18
CA VAL A 42 6.03 3.67 -8.91
C VAL A 42 7.38 4.34 -8.63
N GLY A 43 8.49 3.67 -8.98
CA GLY A 43 9.84 4.23 -8.81
C GLY A 43 10.24 5.31 -9.81
N ALA A 44 9.49 5.49 -10.91
CA ALA A 44 9.69 6.57 -11.86
C ALA A 44 9.02 7.88 -11.40
N GLU A 45 8.12 7.79 -10.42
CA GLU A 45 7.41 8.95 -9.88
C GLU A 45 8.28 9.69 -8.86
N ALA A 46 8.60 10.95 -9.16
CA ALA A 46 9.50 11.76 -8.33
C ALA A 46 8.94 12.01 -6.91
N ASN A 47 7.61 12.10 -6.77
CA ASN A 47 6.94 12.21 -5.46
C ASN A 47 7.22 10.98 -4.58
N VAL A 48 7.24 9.78 -5.15
CA VAL A 48 7.48 8.53 -4.40
C VAL A 48 8.93 8.46 -3.95
N VAL A 49 9.87 8.77 -4.84
CA VAL A 49 11.30 8.79 -4.50
C VAL A 49 11.58 9.79 -3.37
N ALA A 50 10.92 10.94 -3.36
CA ALA A 50 11.11 11.97 -2.34
C ALA A 50 10.43 11.64 -0.99
N ASN A 51 9.23 11.06 -1.00
CA ASN A 51 8.40 10.91 0.21
C ASN A 51 8.39 9.49 0.80
N ALA A 52 8.70 8.46 0.01
CA ALA A 52 8.65 7.06 0.43
C ALA A 52 9.85 6.21 -0.05
N PRO A 53 11.12 6.67 0.13
CA PRO A 53 12.29 5.96 -0.39
C PRO A 53 12.50 4.57 0.25
N VAL A 54 12.13 4.41 1.53
CA VAL A 54 12.31 3.15 2.27
C VAL A 54 11.41 2.04 1.73
N GLU A 55 10.13 2.34 1.50
CA GLU A 55 9.17 1.34 1.01
C GLU A 55 9.44 1.01 -0.46
N LEU A 56 9.82 2.01 -1.27
CA LEU A 56 10.27 1.79 -2.63
C LEU A 56 11.51 0.89 -2.69
N GLN A 57 12.46 1.08 -1.77
CA GLN A 57 13.64 0.23 -1.71
C GLN A 57 13.29 -1.21 -1.31
N ARG A 58 12.42 -1.40 -0.31
CA ARG A 58 11.92 -2.74 0.07
C ARG A 58 11.26 -3.45 -1.11
N ALA A 59 10.44 -2.74 -1.87
CA ALA A 59 9.80 -3.31 -3.06
C ALA A 59 10.84 -3.76 -4.11
N ARG A 60 11.87 -2.94 -4.36
CA ARG A 60 12.98 -3.29 -5.27
C ARG A 60 13.76 -4.51 -4.78
N ASP A 61 14.10 -4.55 -3.50
CA ASP A 61 14.83 -5.66 -2.90
C ASP A 61 14.04 -6.97 -3.02
N LYS A 62 12.73 -6.93 -2.80
CA LYS A 62 11.86 -8.11 -2.95
C LYS A 62 11.69 -8.56 -4.39
N VAL A 63 11.64 -7.65 -5.37
CA VAL A 63 11.69 -8.04 -6.79
C VAL A 63 13.00 -8.77 -7.10
N ALA A 64 14.14 -8.28 -6.59
CA ALA A 64 15.42 -8.97 -6.78
C ALA A 64 15.46 -10.35 -6.09
N MET A 65 14.88 -10.49 -4.90
CA MET A 65 14.73 -11.78 -4.22
C MET A 65 13.80 -12.73 -4.99
N ALA A 66 12.71 -12.21 -5.57
CA ALA A 66 11.79 -12.99 -6.40
C ALA A 66 12.49 -13.51 -7.67
N GLU A 67 13.30 -12.68 -8.32
CA GLU A 67 14.09 -13.06 -9.50
C GLU A 67 15.14 -14.12 -9.16
N LYS A 68 15.81 -13.99 -8.01
CA LYS A 68 16.71 -15.02 -7.52
C LYS A 68 15.97 -16.34 -7.30
N ALA A 69 14.81 -16.30 -6.63
CA ALA A 69 13.99 -17.49 -6.40
C ALA A 69 13.47 -18.12 -7.71
N MET A 70 13.17 -17.32 -8.74
CA MET A 70 12.84 -17.82 -10.08
C MET A 70 14.01 -18.58 -10.71
N ASN A 71 15.23 -18.04 -10.61
CA ASN A 71 16.44 -18.69 -11.12
C ASN A 71 16.76 -19.99 -10.36
N ASP A 72 16.52 -20.01 -9.05
CA ASP A 72 16.67 -21.18 -8.20
C ASP A 72 15.52 -22.20 -8.37
N LYS A 73 14.54 -21.91 -9.26
CA LYS A 73 13.31 -22.70 -9.51
C LYS A 73 12.41 -22.87 -8.28
N ASN A 74 12.56 -21.99 -7.29
CA ASN A 74 11.74 -21.90 -6.09
C ASN A 74 10.50 -21.05 -6.37
N TYR A 75 9.60 -21.56 -7.21
CA TYR A 75 8.47 -20.80 -7.75
C TYR A 75 7.49 -20.28 -6.70
N ASP A 76 7.27 -21.01 -5.60
CA ASP A 76 6.40 -20.53 -4.51
C ASP A 76 6.98 -19.34 -3.76
N ILE A 77 8.29 -19.37 -3.53
CA ILE A 77 9.00 -18.27 -2.88
C ILE A 77 9.04 -17.05 -3.81
N ALA A 78 9.29 -17.27 -5.11
CA ALA A 78 9.23 -16.21 -6.11
C ALA A 78 7.85 -15.53 -6.14
N ARG A 79 6.76 -16.32 -6.13
CA ARG A 79 5.39 -15.83 -6.13
C ARG A 79 5.09 -14.96 -4.91
N ARG A 80 5.56 -15.38 -3.73
CA ARG A 80 5.39 -14.64 -2.48
C ARG A 80 6.14 -13.31 -2.51
N TYR A 81 7.42 -13.33 -2.85
CA TYR A 81 8.21 -12.10 -2.93
C TYR A 81 7.66 -11.14 -4.00
N ALA A 82 7.19 -11.63 -5.14
CA ALA A 82 6.53 -10.82 -6.16
C ALA A 82 5.27 -10.11 -5.62
N ALA A 83 4.38 -10.86 -4.97
CA ALA A 83 3.18 -10.29 -4.35
C ALA A 83 3.50 -9.28 -3.24
N GLU A 84 4.49 -9.58 -2.40
CA GLU A 84 4.95 -8.67 -1.36
C GLU A 84 5.57 -7.39 -1.93
N ALA A 85 6.34 -7.50 -3.03
CA ALA A 85 6.90 -6.34 -3.70
C ALA A 85 5.82 -5.41 -4.28
N GLU A 86 4.75 -5.97 -4.85
CA GLU A 86 3.60 -5.18 -5.30
C GLU A 86 2.90 -4.47 -4.14
N ALA A 87 2.75 -5.15 -3.00
CA ALA A 87 2.16 -4.55 -1.82
C ALA A 87 3.04 -3.39 -1.30
N ASP A 88 4.35 -3.60 -1.18
CA ASP A 88 5.29 -2.56 -0.74
C ASP A 88 5.30 -1.36 -1.70
N ALA A 89 5.22 -1.60 -3.01
CA ALA A 89 5.11 -0.54 -4.01
C ALA A 89 3.84 0.30 -3.83
N ARG A 90 2.70 -0.34 -3.57
CA ARG A 90 1.44 0.37 -3.27
C ARG A 90 1.52 1.15 -1.96
N VAL A 91 2.20 0.61 -0.96
CA VAL A 91 2.47 1.35 0.29
C VAL A 91 3.32 2.59 0.01
N ALA A 92 4.34 2.47 -0.84
CA ALA A 92 5.17 3.61 -1.24
C ALA A 92 4.36 4.70 -1.97
N GLU A 93 3.55 4.29 -2.96
CA GLU A 93 2.67 5.17 -3.75
C GLU A 93 1.69 5.92 -2.85
N THR A 94 0.92 5.19 -2.04
CA THR A 94 -0.07 5.79 -1.12
C THR A 94 0.54 6.71 -0.08
N LYS A 95 1.74 6.39 0.43
CA LYS A 95 2.47 7.26 1.36
C LYS A 95 2.93 8.55 0.69
N ALA A 96 3.38 8.47 -0.56
CA ALA A 96 3.79 9.63 -1.33
C ALA A 96 2.59 10.54 -1.66
N ASP A 97 1.47 9.94 -2.03
CA ASP A 97 0.22 10.67 -2.29
C ASP A 97 -0.28 11.37 -1.03
N ALA A 98 -0.24 10.69 0.12
CA ALA A 98 -0.61 11.30 1.40
C ALA A 98 0.24 12.55 1.71
N ALA A 99 1.56 12.47 1.50
CA ALA A 99 2.46 13.60 1.70
C ALA A 99 2.18 14.74 0.70
N ASN A 100 1.96 14.43 -0.58
CA ASN A 100 1.65 15.41 -1.61
C ASN A 100 0.30 16.13 -1.33
N ASN A 101 -0.70 15.38 -0.92
CA ASN A 101 -2.01 15.91 -0.55
C ASN A 101 -1.91 16.82 0.67
N ALA A 102 -1.13 16.44 1.69
CA ALA A 102 -0.88 17.28 2.86
C ALA A 102 -0.23 18.63 2.49
N ASN A 103 0.79 18.60 1.61
CA ASN A 103 1.44 19.82 1.11
C ASN A 103 0.47 20.71 0.33
N THR A 104 -0.36 20.11 -0.53
CA THR A 104 -1.38 20.82 -1.31
C THR A 104 -2.41 21.49 -0.40
N LEU A 105 -2.88 20.78 0.64
CA LEU A 105 -3.80 21.35 1.63
C LEU A 105 -3.17 22.54 2.37
N GLN A 106 -1.91 22.43 2.76
CA GLN A 106 -1.20 23.55 3.40
C GLN A 106 -1.08 24.76 2.47
N GLN A 107 -0.82 24.54 1.18
CA GLN A 107 -0.74 25.61 0.18
C GLN A 107 -2.09 26.32 -0.02
N VAL A 108 -3.19 25.57 -0.06
CA VAL A 108 -4.55 26.12 -0.15
C VAL A 108 -4.89 26.93 1.11
N GLN A 109 -4.62 26.41 2.31
CA GLN A 109 -4.86 27.13 3.56
C GLN A 109 -4.05 28.43 3.65
N THR A 110 -2.79 28.40 3.20
CA THR A 110 -1.92 29.58 3.16
C THR A 110 -2.46 30.62 2.19
N SER A 111 -2.93 30.18 1.01
CA SER A 111 -3.58 31.04 0.02
C SER A 111 -4.83 31.71 0.60
N ILE A 112 -5.71 30.97 1.28
CA ILE A 112 -6.92 31.50 1.91
C ILE A 112 -6.57 32.56 2.96
N ARG A 113 -5.60 32.29 3.83
CA ARG A 113 -5.15 33.25 4.85
C ARG A 113 -4.57 34.53 4.24
N GLY A 114 -3.82 34.38 3.14
CA GLY A 114 -3.30 35.51 2.37
C GLY A 114 -4.41 36.39 1.81
N LEU A 115 -5.44 35.77 1.22
CA LEU A 115 -6.62 36.48 0.71
C LEU A 115 -7.39 37.20 1.82
N GLN A 116 -7.58 36.57 2.98
CA GLN A 116 -8.22 37.20 4.15
C GLN A 116 -7.43 38.42 4.63
N THR A 117 -6.11 38.30 4.73
CA THR A 117 -5.24 39.41 5.15
C THR A 117 -5.33 40.59 4.18
N GLU A 118 -5.41 40.32 2.88
CA GLU A 118 -5.54 41.38 1.87
C GLU A 118 -6.93 42.03 1.89
N ILE A 119 -7.99 41.27 2.19
CA ILE A 119 -9.34 41.81 2.44
C ILE A 119 -9.31 42.74 3.65
N ASP A 120 -8.74 42.31 4.78
CA ASP A 120 -8.67 43.11 6.01
C ASP A 120 -7.87 44.39 5.82
N ARG A 121 -6.79 44.35 5.02
CA ARG A 121 -6.00 45.53 4.66
C ARG A 121 -6.78 46.51 3.78
N ARG A 122 -7.57 46.00 2.82
CA ARG A 122 -8.32 46.82 1.85
C ARG A 122 -9.68 47.27 2.35
N ALA A 123 -10.19 46.65 3.41
CA ALA A 123 -11.43 47.07 4.04
C ALA A 123 -11.26 48.54 4.47
N PRO A 124 -12.08 49.49 3.95
CA PRO A 124 -12.13 50.80 4.56
C PRO A 124 -12.47 50.59 6.04
N VAL A 125 -11.87 51.38 6.93
CA VAL A 125 -12.30 51.48 8.32
C VAL A 125 -13.75 51.97 8.28
N VAL A 126 -14.69 51.05 8.16
CA VAL A 126 -16.09 51.31 8.43
C VAL A 126 -16.10 51.53 9.92
N ALA A 127 -16.11 52.80 10.32
CA ALA A 127 -16.32 53.21 11.69
C ALA A 127 -17.49 52.40 12.26
N PRO A 128 -17.40 51.92 13.52
CA PRO A 128 -18.45 51.09 14.09
C PRO A 128 -19.79 51.79 13.92
N VAL A 129 -20.66 51.22 13.08
CA VAL A 129 -22.03 51.69 12.96
C VAL A 129 -22.64 51.51 14.34
N PRO A 130 -23.06 52.59 15.03
CA PRO A 130 -23.61 52.46 16.37
C PRO A 130 -24.82 51.53 16.30
N PRO A 131 -25.00 50.62 17.27
CA PRO A 131 -26.12 49.69 17.27
C PRO A 131 -27.41 50.51 17.22
N ALA A 132 -28.25 50.27 16.21
CA ALA A 132 -29.60 50.81 16.20
C ALA A 132 -30.30 50.37 17.51
N PRO A 133 -30.96 51.28 18.24
CA PRO A 133 -31.65 50.91 19.47
C PRO A 133 -32.80 49.94 19.10
N GLY A 134 -32.63 48.64 19.39
CA GLY A 134 -33.68 47.64 19.22
C GLY A 134 -33.29 46.21 18.82
N ALA A 135 -32.04 45.91 18.46
CA ALA A 135 -31.66 44.54 18.09
C ALA A 135 -31.39 43.67 19.33
N MET A 136 -32.45 43.07 19.87
CA MET A 136 -32.34 41.96 20.82
C MET A 136 -31.60 40.77 20.18
N ALA A 137 -30.74 40.15 20.98
CA ALA A 137 -29.80 39.10 20.63
C ALA A 137 -30.44 37.91 19.89
N ALA A 138 -29.81 37.48 18.80
CA ALA A 138 -30.00 36.14 18.26
C ALA A 138 -29.00 35.18 18.94
N PRO A 139 -29.46 34.12 19.63
CA PRO A 139 -28.58 33.03 20.03
C PRO A 139 -28.40 32.11 18.81
N GLY A 140 -27.17 31.96 18.36
CA GLY A 140 -26.84 31.10 17.24
C GLY A 140 -25.34 30.86 17.23
N ALA A 141 -24.86 30.09 18.21
CA ALA A 141 -23.52 29.54 18.18
C ALA A 141 -23.32 28.85 16.83
N MET A 142 -22.41 29.39 16.00
CA MET A 142 -21.92 28.65 14.85
C MET A 142 -21.31 27.35 15.37
N PRO A 143 -21.68 26.17 14.84
CA PRO A 143 -20.98 24.95 15.20
C PRO A 143 -19.51 25.14 14.81
N ALA A 144 -18.60 24.82 15.73
CA ALA A 144 -17.18 24.70 15.42
C ALA A 144 -17.03 23.84 14.15
N PRO A 145 -16.10 24.18 13.23
CA PRO A 145 -15.83 23.30 12.11
C PRO A 145 -15.50 21.93 12.68
N ALA A 146 -16.25 20.91 12.25
CA ALA A 146 -15.98 19.54 12.61
C ALA A 146 -14.48 19.31 12.44
N ALA A 147 -13.83 18.87 13.53
CA ALA A 147 -12.42 18.53 13.49
C ALA A 147 -12.18 17.68 12.23
N PRO A 148 -11.12 17.96 11.44
CA PRO A 148 -10.83 17.14 10.28
C PRO A 148 -10.78 15.70 10.77
N MET A 149 -11.58 14.85 10.11
CA MET A 149 -11.58 13.41 10.32
C MET A 149 -10.12 12.99 10.42
N ALA A 150 -9.72 12.50 11.59
CA ALA A 150 -8.37 11.97 11.76
C ALA A 150 -8.14 10.99 10.59
N PRO A 151 -7.01 11.09 9.87
CA PRO A 151 -6.71 10.13 8.83
C PRO A 151 -6.87 8.72 9.44
N PRO A 152 -7.43 7.74 8.70
CA PRO A 152 -7.56 6.40 9.21
C PRO A 152 -6.21 5.97 9.77
N ALA A 153 -6.20 5.52 11.02
CA ALA A 153 -4.99 5.06 11.67
C ALA A 153 -4.31 4.06 10.70
N PRO A 154 -2.99 4.16 10.49
CA PRO A 154 -2.30 3.22 9.62
C PRO A 154 -2.63 1.80 10.11
N PRO A 155 -2.90 0.85 9.19
CA PRO A 155 -3.10 -0.53 9.60
C PRO A 155 -1.93 -0.94 10.47
N ALA A 156 -2.22 -1.54 11.62
CA ALA A 156 -1.21 -2.00 12.55
C ALA A 156 -0.18 -2.84 11.76
N PRO A 157 1.13 -2.64 12.01
CA PRO A 157 2.15 -3.40 11.29
C PRO A 157 1.86 -4.90 11.50
N PRO A 158 1.94 -5.73 10.44
CA PRO A 158 1.85 -7.17 10.62
C PRO A 158 2.92 -7.57 11.64
N ALA A 159 2.52 -8.34 12.65
CA ALA A 159 3.44 -8.87 13.64
C ALA A 159 4.65 -9.48 12.93
N PRO A 160 5.88 -9.28 13.43
CA PRO A 160 7.08 -9.80 12.78
C PRO A 160 6.91 -11.30 12.61
N MET A 161 6.73 -11.76 11.37
CA MET A 161 6.85 -13.17 11.07
C MET A 161 8.30 -13.52 11.38
N ALA A 162 8.46 -14.30 12.45
CA ALA A 162 9.76 -14.78 12.90
C ALA A 162 10.50 -15.36 11.70
N ALA A 163 11.64 -14.74 11.36
CA ALA A 163 12.52 -15.23 10.33
C ALA A 163 12.81 -16.72 10.60
N PRO A 164 12.63 -17.63 9.62
CA PRO A 164 13.11 -18.99 9.80
C PRO A 164 14.62 -18.93 9.93
N MET A 165 15.10 -19.32 11.11
CA MET A 165 16.50 -19.49 11.44
C MET A 165 17.14 -20.40 10.39
N ALA A 166 18.06 -19.84 9.60
CA ALA A 166 18.81 -20.59 8.60
C ALA A 166 19.55 -21.76 9.29
N PRO A 167 19.44 -23.00 8.80
CA PRO A 167 20.27 -24.09 9.31
C PRO A 167 21.72 -23.84 8.91
N ALA A 168 22.60 -23.85 9.92
CA ALA A 168 24.05 -23.80 9.74
C ALA A 168 24.50 -24.94 8.81
N ALA A 169 25.13 -24.58 7.70
CA ALA A 169 25.79 -25.53 6.82
C ALA A 169 27.01 -26.14 7.55
N PRO A 170 27.22 -27.46 7.54
CA PRO A 170 28.41 -28.05 8.11
C PRO A 170 29.63 -27.75 7.22
N MET A 171 30.64 -27.11 7.81
CA MET A 171 31.98 -26.98 7.23
C MET A 171 32.56 -28.38 6.95
N ALA A 172 32.81 -28.67 5.68
CA ALA A 172 33.61 -29.82 5.28
C ALA A 172 35.09 -29.54 5.58
N PRO A 173 35.86 -30.53 6.11
CA PRO A 173 37.28 -30.36 6.32
C PRO A 173 38.04 -30.40 4.99
N VAL A 174 38.85 -29.38 4.77
CA VAL A 174 39.90 -29.36 3.75
C VAL A 174 40.88 -30.48 4.06
N ARG A 175 41.18 -31.30 3.06
CA ARG A 175 42.14 -32.39 3.12
C ARG A 175 43.28 -32.08 2.16
#